data_AF-A0A538GGW8-F1
#
_entry.id   AF-A0A538GGW8-F1
#
_cell.length_a   1.000
_cell.length_b   1.000
_cell.length_c   1.000
_cell.angle_alpha   90.00
_cell.angle_beta   90.00
_cell.angle_gamma   90.00
#
_symmetry.space_group_name_H-M   'P 1'
#
loop_
_entity.id
_entity.type
_entity.pdbx_description
1 polymer ?
#
loop_
_entity_poly.entity_id
_entity_poly.type
_entity_poly.pdbx_seq_one_letter_code
_entity_poly.pdbx_strand_id
1 'polypeptide(L)'
;RGVRVDRTYQLNFGGNADFMNMLERERLESKKISKTYSIKSTLPYELEDKNIHVGPSDYVPWLEDRKWAYIRVEGTAFGDVPLNAELKIEVWDSPNSAGVVIDAVRLAKLALDNGISGTLGAPSAYLMKSPPKQMKDEEARDATEDFIRKNTPKRVKETAKTA
;
A
#
# COMPACT_ATOMS: atom_id res chain seq x y z
N ARG A 1 17.92 -12.77 -4.04
CA ARG A 1 18.53 -13.94 -4.72
C ARG A 1 19.24 -13.58 -6.03
N GLY A 2 19.74 -12.34 -6.19
CA GLY A 2 20.51 -11.93 -7.37
C GLY A 2 19.74 -11.87 -8.71
N VAL A 3 18.42 -12.08 -8.71
CA VAL A 3 17.58 -11.95 -9.91
C VAL A 3 17.38 -10.48 -10.22
N ARG A 4 17.71 -10.07 -11.46
CA ARG A 4 17.44 -8.72 -11.97
C ARG A 4 16.07 -8.73 -12.65
N VAL A 5 15.15 -7.89 -12.20
CA VAL A 5 13.89 -7.58 -12.89
C VAL A 5 14.17 -6.81 -14.18
N ASP A 6 13.66 -7.32 -15.29
CA ASP A 6 13.78 -6.79 -16.64
C ASP A 6 12.57 -5.96 -17.05
N ARG A 7 11.38 -6.52 -16.83
CA ARG A 7 10.10 -5.91 -17.20
C ARG A 7 9.03 -6.35 -16.21
N THR A 8 8.07 -5.48 -15.96
CA THR A 8 6.93 -5.81 -15.12
C THR A 8 5.67 -5.13 -15.60
N TYR A 9 4.55 -5.83 -15.49
CA TYR A 9 3.25 -5.18 -15.56
C TYR A 9 2.36 -5.58 -14.40
N GLN A 10 1.44 -4.69 -14.07
CA GLN A 10 0.32 -4.97 -13.19
C GLN A 10 -0.96 -4.40 -13.79
N LEU A 11 -1.84 -5.31 -14.21
CA LEU A 11 -3.16 -4.99 -14.74
C LEU A 11 -4.20 -5.14 -13.63
N ASN A 12 -4.92 -4.07 -13.32
CA ASN A 12 -5.94 -4.09 -12.25
C ASN A 12 -7.31 -3.75 -12.83
N PHE A 13 -8.32 -4.56 -12.55
CA PHE A 13 -9.70 -4.25 -12.95
C PHE A 13 -10.70 -4.78 -11.93
N GLY A 14 -11.91 -4.21 -11.94
CA GLY A 14 -12.98 -4.53 -11.00
C GLY A 14 -14.30 -3.94 -11.47
N GLY A 15 -15.36 -4.13 -10.70
CA GLY A 15 -16.73 -3.73 -11.08
C GLY A 15 -17.34 -2.64 -10.21
N ASN A 16 -16.58 -2.03 -9.31
CA ASN A 16 -17.07 -0.96 -8.46
C ASN A 16 -16.90 0.42 -9.11
N ALA A 17 -17.47 1.43 -8.47
CA ALA A 17 -17.42 2.80 -8.97
C ALA A 17 -15.99 3.39 -9.01
N ASP A 18 -15.04 2.94 -8.19
CA ASP A 18 -13.63 3.40 -8.31
C ASP A 18 -13.05 2.98 -9.67
N PHE A 19 -13.31 1.74 -10.11
CA PHE A 19 -12.86 1.27 -11.44
C PHE A 19 -13.57 1.99 -12.59
N MET A 20 -14.86 2.28 -12.45
CA MET A 20 -15.59 3.09 -13.45
C MET A 20 -15.01 4.51 -13.55
N ASN A 21 -14.74 5.14 -12.41
CA ASN A 21 -14.09 6.45 -12.35
C ASN A 21 -12.66 6.44 -12.92
N MET A 22 -12.01 5.29 -12.93
CA MET A 22 -10.66 5.10 -13.46
C MET A 22 -10.61 4.92 -14.98
N LEU A 23 -11.74 4.75 -15.68
CA LEU A 23 -11.75 4.78 -17.15
C LEU A 23 -11.41 6.19 -17.70
N GLU A 24 -11.60 7.22 -16.87
CA GLU A 24 -11.28 8.60 -17.20
C GLU A 24 -9.75 8.81 -17.14
N ARG A 25 -9.11 8.81 -18.31
CA ARG A 25 -7.63 8.81 -18.45
C ARG A 25 -6.94 9.99 -17.76
N GLU A 26 -7.59 11.14 -17.66
CA GLU A 26 -7.02 12.33 -16.99
C GLU A 26 -6.80 12.11 -15.49
N ARG A 27 -7.59 11.24 -14.85
CA ARG A 27 -7.44 10.90 -13.42
C ARG A 27 -6.37 9.83 -13.16
N LEU A 28 -5.80 9.25 -14.21
CA LEU A 28 -4.85 8.13 -14.11
C LEU A 28 -3.42 8.57 -13.86
N GLU A 29 -3.05 9.80 -14.22
CA GLU A 29 -1.66 10.28 -14.11
C GLU A 29 -1.15 10.19 -12.66
N SER A 30 -1.90 10.72 -11.69
CA SER A 30 -1.51 10.70 -10.27
C SER A 30 -1.38 9.28 -9.69
N LYS A 31 -2.27 8.37 -10.09
CA LYS A 31 -2.26 6.97 -9.63
C LYS A 31 -1.16 6.16 -10.32
N LYS A 32 -0.87 6.42 -11.60
CA LYS A 32 0.25 5.80 -12.34
C LYS A 32 1.58 6.18 -11.72
N ILE A 33 1.79 7.48 -11.42
CA ILE A 33 2.99 7.98 -10.74
C ILE A 33 3.18 7.27 -9.40
N SER A 34 2.14 7.23 -8.55
CA SER A 34 2.24 6.62 -7.22
C SER A 34 2.61 5.13 -7.27
N LYS A 35 2.02 4.37 -8.20
CA LYS A 35 2.29 2.92 -8.31
C LYS A 35 3.65 2.63 -8.96
N THR A 36 4.03 3.37 -10.00
CA THR A 36 5.37 3.24 -10.60
C THR A 36 6.45 3.58 -9.59
N TYR A 37 6.26 4.63 -8.79
CA TYR A 37 7.20 5.00 -7.75
C TYR A 37 7.38 3.91 -6.70
N SER A 38 6.30 3.25 -6.28
CA SER A 38 6.35 2.13 -5.32
C SER A 38 7.16 0.92 -5.84
N ILE A 39 7.10 0.62 -7.14
CA ILE A 39 7.94 -0.43 -7.74
C ILE A 39 9.41 0.01 -7.74
N LYS A 40 9.67 1.24 -8.23
CA LYS A 40 11.03 1.78 -8.32
C LYS A 40 11.71 1.88 -6.94
N SER A 41 10.99 2.26 -5.90
CA SER A 41 11.54 2.39 -4.53
C SER A 41 11.95 1.06 -3.90
N THR A 42 11.45 -0.06 -4.43
CA THR A 42 11.76 -1.41 -3.93
C THR A 42 12.98 -2.01 -4.63
N LEU A 43 13.30 -1.57 -5.85
CA LEU A 43 14.43 -2.07 -6.62
C LEU A 43 15.72 -1.35 -6.20
N PRO A 44 16.86 -2.05 -6.06
CA PRO A 44 18.14 -1.43 -5.72
C PRO A 44 18.80 -0.70 -6.91
N TYR A 45 18.11 -0.59 -8.04
CA TYR A 45 18.58 0.03 -9.28
C TYR A 45 17.39 0.65 -10.05
N GLU A 46 17.69 1.52 -11.01
CA GLU A 46 16.67 2.15 -11.84
C GLU A 46 16.19 1.22 -12.96
N LEU A 47 14.88 1.12 -13.10
CA LEU A 47 14.21 0.44 -14.21
C LEU A 47 13.55 1.50 -15.09
N GLU A 48 13.85 1.46 -16.39
CA GLU A 48 13.29 2.42 -17.36
C GLU A 48 11.76 2.39 -17.37
N ASP A 49 11.11 3.56 -17.50
CA ASP A 49 9.65 3.66 -17.46
C ASP A 49 8.94 2.82 -18.52
N LYS A 50 9.57 2.62 -19.68
CA LYS A 50 9.03 1.77 -20.76
C LYS A 50 8.91 0.29 -20.36
N ASN A 51 9.67 -0.14 -19.34
CA ASN A 51 9.68 -1.51 -18.84
C ASN A 51 8.71 -1.73 -17.67
N ILE A 52 7.98 -0.68 -17.25
CA ILE A 52 7.01 -0.72 -16.16
C ILE A 52 5.64 -0.33 -16.70
N HIS A 53 4.69 -1.26 -16.67
CA HIS A 53 3.31 -0.97 -17.06
C HIS A 53 2.34 -1.23 -15.89
N VAL A 54 1.92 -0.16 -15.22
CA VAL A 54 1.01 -0.27 -14.07
C VAL A 54 -0.14 0.73 -14.18
N GLY A 55 -1.36 0.25 -14.02
CA GLY A 55 -2.55 1.08 -14.05
C GLY A 55 -3.81 0.30 -13.68
N PRO A 56 -4.94 0.98 -13.42
CA PRO A 56 -6.23 0.37 -13.70
C PRO A 56 -6.33 0.11 -15.21
N SER A 57 -6.86 -1.05 -15.54
CA SER A 57 -6.86 -1.57 -16.90
C SER A 57 -8.26 -1.59 -17.47
N ASP A 58 -9.28 -1.82 -16.64
CA ASP A 58 -10.66 -1.89 -17.11
C ASP A 58 -11.70 -1.84 -15.98
N TYR A 59 -12.96 -1.73 -16.39
CA TYR A 59 -14.15 -1.87 -15.57
C TYR A 59 -15.00 -3.04 -16.08
N VAL A 60 -15.28 -3.99 -15.19
CA VAL A 60 -16.04 -5.21 -15.51
C VAL A 60 -17.25 -5.31 -14.58
N PRO A 61 -18.47 -4.99 -15.04
CA PRO A 61 -19.63 -4.77 -14.17
C PRO A 61 -19.94 -5.91 -13.19
N TRP A 62 -19.88 -7.16 -13.66
CA TRP A 62 -20.22 -8.33 -12.86
C TRP A 62 -19.16 -8.74 -11.82
N LEU A 63 -18.01 -8.05 -11.79
CA LEU A 63 -17.06 -8.23 -10.69
C LEU A 63 -17.52 -7.54 -9.41
N GLU A 64 -18.42 -6.54 -9.51
CA GLU A 64 -18.87 -5.74 -8.36
C GLU A 64 -17.65 -5.23 -7.56
N ASP A 65 -17.58 -5.46 -6.25
CA ASP A 65 -16.45 -5.02 -5.41
C ASP A 65 -15.21 -5.93 -5.49
N ARG A 66 -15.26 -6.99 -6.31
CA ARG A 66 -14.08 -7.83 -6.53
C ARG A 66 -13.11 -7.11 -7.46
N LYS A 67 -11.88 -7.05 -7.00
CA LYS A 67 -10.74 -6.54 -7.74
C LYS A 67 -9.83 -7.69 -8.12
N TRP A 68 -9.48 -7.71 -9.40
CA TRP A 68 -8.49 -8.62 -9.95
C TRP A 68 -7.21 -7.85 -10.25
N ALA A 69 -6.07 -8.45 -9.90
CA ALA A 69 -4.75 -7.96 -10.25
C ALA A 69 -3.95 -9.08 -10.92
N TYR A 70 -3.55 -8.86 -12.17
CA TYR A 70 -2.59 -9.70 -12.87
C TYR A 70 -1.23 -9.03 -12.83
N ILE A 71 -0.27 -9.69 -12.19
CA ILE A 71 1.10 -9.23 -12.05
C ILE A 71 1.98 -10.17 -12.84
N ARG A 72 2.81 -9.62 -13.72
CA ARG A 72 3.87 -10.35 -14.40
C ARG A 72 5.19 -9.67 -14.12
N VAL A 73 6.18 -10.47 -13.74
CA VAL A 73 7.56 -10.05 -13.52
C VAL A 73 8.46 -10.92 -14.37
N GLU A 74 9.18 -10.29 -15.27
CA GLU A 74 10.25 -10.90 -16.04
C GLU A 74 11.58 -10.53 -15.42
N GLY A 75 12.51 -11.47 -15.38
CA GLY A 75 13.85 -11.21 -14.87
C GLY A 75 14.90 -12.14 -15.43
N THR A 76 16.15 -11.81 -15.15
CA THR A 76 17.33 -12.56 -15.54
C THR A 76 18.04 -13.07 -14.29
N ALA A 77 18.32 -14.37 -14.25
CA ALA A 77 19.00 -15.04 -13.14
C ALA A 77 20.48 -15.29 -13.46
N PHE A 78 21.14 -16.10 -12.63
CA PHE A 78 22.53 -16.49 -12.84
C PHE A 78 22.72 -17.20 -14.20
N GLY A 79 23.81 -16.86 -14.90
CA GLY A 79 24.12 -17.39 -16.23
C GLY A 79 23.24 -16.82 -17.34
N ASP A 80 22.69 -15.61 -17.15
CA ASP A 80 21.81 -14.93 -18.10
C ASP A 80 20.55 -15.73 -18.46
N VAL A 81 20.12 -16.60 -17.55
CA VAL A 81 18.93 -17.45 -17.75
C VAL A 81 17.67 -16.60 -17.50
N PRO A 82 16.75 -16.51 -18.49
CA PRO A 82 15.52 -15.75 -18.32
C PRO A 82 14.54 -16.48 -17.40
N LEU A 83 13.81 -15.69 -16.63
CA LEU A 83 12.74 -16.11 -15.73
C LEU A 83 11.47 -15.30 -16.01
N ASN A 84 10.33 -15.95 -15.86
CA ASN A 84 9.03 -15.30 -15.87
C ASN A 84 8.22 -15.79 -14.67
N ALA A 85 7.60 -14.86 -13.97
CA ALA A 85 6.68 -15.14 -12.88
C ALA A 85 5.36 -14.40 -13.14
N GLU A 86 4.26 -15.13 -13.04
CA GLU A 86 2.91 -14.58 -13.16
C GLU A 86 2.11 -14.89 -11.89
N LEU A 87 1.33 -13.90 -11.47
CA LEU A 87 0.50 -13.98 -10.28
C LEU A 87 -0.85 -13.32 -10.57
N LYS A 88 -1.93 -14.05 -10.27
CA LYS A 88 -3.29 -13.50 -10.22
C LYS A 88 -3.71 -13.39 -8.75
N ILE A 89 -4.12 -12.19 -8.35
CA ILE A 89 -4.75 -11.95 -7.05
C ILE A 89 -6.19 -11.52 -7.27
N GLU A 90 -7.10 -12.13 -6.53
CA GLU A 90 -8.50 -11.74 -6.43
C GLU A 90 -8.80 -11.37 -4.98
N VAL A 91 -9.36 -10.18 -4.77
CA VAL A 91 -9.71 -9.68 -3.45
C VAL A 91 -10.99 -8.84 -3.51
N TRP A 92 -11.63 -8.69 -2.35
CA TRP A 92 -12.65 -7.67 -2.15
C TRP A 92 -11.98 -6.34 -1.80
N ASP A 93 -12.19 -5.29 -2.61
CA ASP A 93 -11.43 -4.04 -2.50
C ASP A 93 -11.89 -3.19 -1.31
N SER A 94 -13.21 -3.08 -1.09
CA SER A 94 -13.77 -2.26 -0.02
C SER A 94 -13.44 -2.79 1.38
N PRO A 95 -13.62 -4.09 1.70
CA PRO A 95 -13.23 -4.64 3.01
C PRO A 95 -11.72 -4.53 3.29
N ASN A 96 -10.89 -4.73 2.27
CA ASN A 96 -9.43 -4.58 2.41
C ASN A 96 -9.04 -3.14 2.77
N SER A 97 -9.70 -2.14 2.18
CA SER A 97 -9.45 -0.74 2.52
C SER A 97 -10.08 -0.34 3.86
N ALA A 98 -11.19 -0.95 4.25
CA ALA A 98 -11.91 -0.59 5.48
C ALA A 98 -11.05 -0.77 6.74
N GLY A 99 -10.28 -1.87 6.82
CA GLY A 99 -9.38 -2.11 7.95
C GLY A 99 -8.33 -1.01 8.12
N VAL A 100 -7.71 -0.60 7.01
CA VAL A 100 -6.72 0.49 6.98
C VAL A 100 -7.33 1.82 7.46
N VAL A 101 -8.55 2.12 7.02
CA VAL A 101 -9.26 3.35 7.43
C VAL A 101 -9.61 3.34 8.91
N ILE A 102 -10.06 2.20 9.44
CA ILE A 102 -10.36 2.06 10.87
C ILE A 102 -9.11 2.36 11.71
N ASP A 103 -7.96 1.78 11.35
CA ASP A 103 -6.72 2.03 12.07
C ASP A 103 -6.23 3.48 11.91
N ALA A 104 -6.37 4.09 10.73
CA ALA A 104 -6.06 5.49 10.53
C ALA A 104 -6.87 6.42 11.46
N VAL A 105 -8.19 6.18 11.57
CA VAL A 105 -9.07 6.95 12.47
C VAL A 105 -8.66 6.78 13.93
N ARG A 106 -8.33 5.55 14.35
CA ARG A 106 -7.91 5.25 15.73
C ARG A 106 -6.58 5.92 16.06
N LEU A 107 -5.62 5.90 15.14
CA LEU A 107 -4.33 6.58 15.31
C LEU A 107 -4.47 8.10 15.34
N ALA A 108 -5.36 8.66 14.49
CA ALA A 108 -5.69 10.08 14.52
C ALA A 108 -6.33 10.48 15.87
N LYS A 109 -7.24 9.65 16.40
CA LYS A 109 -7.84 9.88 17.73
C LYS A 109 -6.79 9.80 18.84
N LEU A 110 -5.90 8.82 18.79
CA LEU A 110 -4.80 8.69 19.76
C LEU A 110 -3.88 9.92 19.75
N ALA A 111 -3.55 10.43 18.56
CA ALA A 111 -2.77 11.65 18.39
C ALA A 111 -3.49 12.86 18.99
N LEU A 112 -4.79 13.01 18.67
CA LEU A 112 -5.63 14.09 19.19
C LEU A 112 -5.69 14.10 20.71
N ASP A 113 -5.87 12.93 21.33
CA ASP A 113 -5.94 12.77 22.79
C ASP A 113 -4.63 13.12 23.50
N ASN A 114 -3.50 13.03 22.78
CA ASN A 114 -2.18 13.39 23.28
C ASN A 114 -1.73 14.78 22.81
N GLY A 115 -2.61 15.58 22.20
CA GLY A 115 -2.30 16.94 21.73
C GLY A 115 -1.28 16.99 20.58
N ILE A 116 -1.09 15.88 19.85
CA ILE A 116 -0.18 15.80 18.71
C ILE A 116 -0.86 16.42 17.48
N SER A 117 -0.16 17.34 16.82
CA SER A 117 -0.62 18.02 15.60
C SER A 117 0.34 17.77 14.43
N GLY A 118 -0.13 18.05 13.22
CA GLY A 118 0.63 17.82 11.99
C GLY A 118 0.57 16.38 11.49
N THR A 119 1.44 16.06 10.54
CA THR A 119 1.49 14.74 9.90
C THR A 119 1.98 13.66 10.86
N LEU A 120 1.21 12.59 11.01
CA LEU A 120 1.63 11.38 11.71
C LEU A 120 2.55 10.54 10.83
N GLY A 121 3.83 10.92 10.74
CA GLY A 121 4.79 10.35 9.78
C GLY A 121 4.82 8.81 9.75
N ALA A 122 5.01 8.16 10.89
CA ALA A 122 5.05 6.69 10.97
C ALA A 122 3.70 6.03 10.61
N PRO A 123 2.56 6.41 11.22
CA PRO A 123 1.24 5.94 10.77
C PRO A 123 0.97 6.16 9.27
N SER A 124 1.30 7.34 8.73
CA SER A 124 1.14 7.63 7.31
C SER A 124 1.97 6.69 6.44
N ALA A 125 3.23 6.44 6.82
CA ALA A 125 4.12 5.54 6.09
C ALA A 125 3.64 4.09 6.09
N TYR A 126 2.94 3.67 7.15
CA TYR A 126 2.41 2.31 7.25
C TYR A 126 1.07 2.12 6.54
N LEU A 127 0.18 3.11 6.58
CA LEU A 127 -1.20 2.98 6.11
C LEU A 127 -1.43 3.52 4.69
N MET A 128 -0.56 4.40 4.19
CA MET A 128 -0.75 5.11 2.92
C MET A 128 0.26 4.68 1.87
N LYS A 129 -0.15 4.67 0.59
CA LYS A 129 0.73 4.30 -0.54
C LYS A 129 1.78 5.35 -0.88
N SER A 130 1.48 6.62 -0.59
CA SER A 130 2.33 7.77 -0.91
C SER A 130 2.44 8.69 0.33
N PRO A 131 3.09 8.24 1.41
CA PRO A 131 3.33 9.04 2.59
C PRO A 131 4.30 10.21 2.31
N PRO A 132 4.31 11.27 3.15
CA PRO A 132 5.29 12.35 3.01
C PRO A 132 6.75 11.91 3.16
N LYS A 133 6.99 10.82 3.91
CA LYS A 133 8.29 10.16 4.01
C LYS A 133 8.09 8.66 3.80
N GLN A 134 8.67 8.13 2.73
CA GLN A 134 8.64 6.70 2.46
C GLN A 134 9.48 5.95 3.50
N MET A 135 8.95 4.85 4.01
CA MET A 135 9.66 3.89 4.87
C MET A 135 9.47 2.50 4.28
N LYS A 136 10.35 1.56 4.62
CA LYS A 136 10.07 0.15 4.35
C LYS A 136 8.91 -0.31 5.21
N ASP A 137 8.06 -1.20 4.70
CA ASP A 137 6.83 -1.62 5.37
C ASP A 137 7.08 -2.14 6.79
N GLU A 138 8.15 -2.93 7.01
CA GLU A 138 8.53 -3.44 8.33
C GLU A 138 8.92 -2.32 9.30
N GLU A 139 9.74 -1.37 8.84
CA GLU A 139 10.17 -0.21 9.63
C GLU A 139 8.97 0.71 9.95
N ALA A 140 8.06 0.88 8.98
CA ALA A 140 6.85 1.68 9.14
C ALA A 140 5.90 1.06 10.18
N ARG A 141 5.77 -0.27 10.16
CA ARG A 141 5.00 -1.03 11.14
C ARG A 141 5.59 -0.84 12.54
N ASP A 142 6.89 -1.10 12.72
CA ASP A 142 7.54 -1.00 14.03
C ASP A 142 7.47 0.42 14.59
N ALA A 143 7.69 1.43 13.75
CA ALA A 143 7.56 2.83 14.15
C ALA A 143 6.11 3.21 14.52
N THR A 144 5.12 2.61 13.86
CA THR A 144 3.70 2.81 14.19
C THR A 144 3.36 2.15 15.53
N GLU A 145 3.85 0.94 15.79
CA GLU A 145 3.70 0.26 17.09
C GLU A 145 4.37 1.05 18.22
N ASP A 146 5.56 1.62 17.98
CA ASP A 146 6.22 2.53 18.92
C ASP A 146 5.40 3.79 19.19
N PHE A 147 4.81 4.38 18.15
CA PHE A 147 3.89 5.50 18.29
C PHE A 147 2.69 5.13 19.17
N ILE A 148 2.08 3.96 18.96
CA ILE A 148 0.97 3.47 19.78
C ILE A 148 1.40 3.29 21.23
N ARG A 149 2.53 2.59 21.47
CA ARG A 149 3.05 2.33 22.83
C ARG A 149 3.35 3.59 23.61
N LYS A 150 3.91 4.62 22.96
CA LYS A 150 4.25 5.91 23.61
C LYS A 150 3.03 6.72 24.00
N ASN A 151 1.95 6.64 23.22
CA ASN A 151 0.78 7.51 23.35
C ASN A 151 -0.43 6.83 24.00
N THR A 152 -0.37 5.51 24.21
CA THR A 152 -1.43 4.79 24.94
C THR A 152 -1.37 5.15 26.43
N PRO A 153 -2.49 5.58 27.04
CA PRO A 153 -2.53 5.85 28.48
C PRO A 153 -2.09 4.62 29.28
N LYS A 154 -1.15 4.79 30.21
CA LYS A 154 -0.83 3.73 31.17
C LYS A 154 -2.07 3.52 32.03
N ARG A 155 -2.64 2.31 32.01
CA ARG A 155 -3.72 1.92 32.94
C ARG A 155 -3.25 2.26 34.36
N VAL A 156 -3.90 3.23 34.99
CA VAL A 156 -3.76 3.46 36.42
C VAL A 156 -4.31 2.21 37.09
N LYS A 157 -3.47 1.46 37.81
CA LYS A 157 -3.96 0.39 38.67
C LYS A 157 -4.89 1.04 39.68
N GLU A 158 -6.19 0.79 39.58
CA GLU A 158 -7.11 1.08 40.67
C GLU A 158 -6.58 0.37 41.91
N THR A 159 -5.99 1.12 42.83
CA THR A 159 -5.78 0.64 44.19
C THR A 159 -7.15 0.40 44.77
N ALA A 160 -7.55 -0.87 44.83
CA ALA A 160 -8.74 -1.31 45.53
C ALA A 160 -8.72 -0.69 46.94
N LYS A 161 -9.62 0.25 47.19
CA LYS A 161 -9.91 0.72 48.55
C LYS A 161 -10.58 -0.45 49.26
N THR A 162 -9.81 -1.21 50.03
CA THR A 162 -10.33 -2.10 51.06
C THR A 162 -11.16 -1.28 52.04
N ALA A 163 -12.44 -1.63 52.16
CA ALA A 163 -13.36 -1.15 53.19
C ALA A 163 -13.06 -1.82 54.54
#